data_AF-A0A944Q6A9-F1
#
_entry.id   AF-A0A944Q6A9-F1
#
_cell.length_a   1.000
_cell.length_b   1.000
_cell.length_c   1.000
_cell.angle_alpha   90.00
_cell.angle_beta   90.00
_cell.angle_gamma   90.00
#
_symmetry.space_group_name_H-M   'P 1'
#
loop_
_entity.id
_entity.type
_entity.pdbx_description
1 polymer ?
#
loop_
_entity_poly.entity_id
_entity_poly.type
_entity_poly.pdbx_seq_one_letter_code
_entity_poly.pdbx_strand_id
1 'polypeptide(L)' 'MAIELIDELIELERAAWAEQQANALTAEAAARVQMAITAHARATEQNRYEVEKELKRVVRHPAAE' A
#
# COMPACT_ATOMS: atom_id res chain seq x y z
N MET A 1 -17.63 -4.47 -3.92
CA MET A 1 -17.44 -3.81 -2.62
C MET A 1 -16.31 -2.81 -2.78
N ALA A 2 -16.44 -1.61 -2.22
CA ALA A 2 -15.33 -0.67 -2.16
C ALA A 2 -14.27 -1.22 -1.19
N ILE A 3 -13.00 -1.11 -1.55
CA ILE A 3 -11.90 -1.39 -0.63
C ILE A 3 -11.68 -0.13 0.21
N GLU A 4 -11.64 -0.30 1.51
CA GLU A 4 -11.37 0.78 2.46
C GLU A 4 -9.87 0.81 2.71
N LEU A 5 -9.23 1.96 2.55
CA LEU A 5 -7.82 2.16 2.85
C LEU A 5 -7.70 3.22 3.96
N ILE A 6 -6.87 2.94 4.96
CA ILE A 6 -6.55 3.93 5.99
C ILE A 6 -5.38 4.81 5.55
N ASP A 7 -5.36 6.06 6.01
CA ASP A 7 -4.33 7.04 5.64
C ASP A 7 -2.92 6.55 5.98
N GLU A 8 -2.73 5.86 7.12
CA GLU A 8 -1.45 5.30 7.51
C GLU A 8 -0.90 4.32 6.47
N LEU A 9 -1.77 3.47 5.89
CA LEU A 9 -1.38 2.52 4.86
C LEU A 9 -1.01 3.22 3.55
N ILE A 10 -1.73 4.29 3.21
CA ILE A 10 -1.44 5.13 2.04
C ILE A 10 -0.08 5.82 2.19
N GLU A 11 0.18 6.45 3.33
CA GLU A 11 1.45 7.15 3.59
C GLU A 11 2.64 6.19 3.62
N LEU A 12 2.47 5.00 4.21
CA LEU A 12 3.51 3.97 4.21
C LEU A 12 3.87 3.51 2.79
N GLU A 13 2.87 3.28 1.94
CA GLU A 13 3.11 2.94 0.53
C GLU A 13 3.68 4.12 -0.26
N ARG A 14 3.27 5.37 0.01
CA ARG A 14 3.86 6.56 -0.64
C ARG A 14 5.34 6.68 -0.33
N ALA A 15 5.74 6.48 0.92
CA ALA A 15 7.14 6.50 1.33
C ALA A 15 7.95 5.39 0.62
N ALA A 16 7.46 4.15 0.67
CA ALA A 16 8.09 3.03 -0.03
C ALA A 16 8.15 3.24 -1.55
N TRP A 17 7.12 3.85 -2.13
CA TRP A 17 7.09 4.17 -3.56
C TRP A 17 8.13 5.24 -3.93
N ALA A 18 8.27 6.29 -3.12
CA ALA A 18 9.31 7.29 -3.31
C ALA A 18 10.73 6.67 -3.22
N GLU A 19 10.96 5.79 -2.25
CA GLU A 19 12.22 5.04 -2.15
C GLU A 19 12.44 4.14 -3.38
N GLN A 20 11.39 3.48 -3.88
CA GLN A 20 11.47 2.64 -5.07
C GLN A 20 11.84 3.45 -6.31
N GLN A 21 11.23 4.62 -6.50
CA GLN A 21 11.53 5.54 -7.60
C GLN A 21 12.97 6.07 -7.54
N ALA A 22 13.52 6.21 -6.34
CA ALA A 22 14.91 6.60 -6.11
C ALA A 22 15.91 5.41 -6.20
N ASN A 23 15.46 4.18 -6.47
CA ASN A 23 16.26 2.96 -6.38
C ASN A 23 16.91 2.76 -4.99
N ALA A 24 16.26 3.25 -3.94
CA ALA A 24 16.72 3.18 -2.54
C ALA A 24 15.87 2.24 -1.67
N LEU A 25 14.80 1.64 -2.23
CA LEU A 25 13.90 0.77 -1.49
C LEU A 25 14.65 -0.44 -0.88
N THR A 26 14.53 -0.59 0.42
CA THR A 26 15.09 -1.73 1.16
C THR A 26 14.07 -2.87 1.27
N ALA A 27 14.57 -4.10 1.43
CA ALA A 27 13.71 -5.26 1.71
C ALA A 27 12.91 -5.08 3.01
N GLU A 28 13.48 -4.40 4.01
CA GLU A 28 12.80 -4.10 5.26
C GLU A 28 11.63 -3.12 5.06
N ALA A 29 11.84 -2.02 4.32
CA ALA A 29 10.77 -1.08 3.99
C ALA A 29 9.63 -1.75 3.21
N ALA A 30 9.97 -2.58 2.21
CA ALA A 30 9.00 -3.37 1.47
C ALA A 30 8.22 -4.35 2.38
N ALA A 31 8.90 -5.01 3.33
CA ALA A 31 8.26 -5.91 4.28
C ALA A 31 7.29 -5.18 5.21
N ARG A 32 7.62 -3.98 5.69
CA ARG A 32 6.72 -3.18 6.54
C ARG A 32 5.41 -2.86 5.83
N VAL A 33 5.46 -2.44 4.56
CA VAL A 33 4.25 -2.25 3.74
C VAL A 33 3.41 -3.53 3.67
N GLN A 34 4.04 -4.66 3.34
CA GLN A 34 3.36 -5.94 3.17
C GLN A 34 2.71 -6.46 4.47
N MET A 35 3.37 -6.24 5.59
CA MET A 35 2.81 -6.53 6.92
C MET A 35 1.61 -5.63 7.22
N ALA A 36 1.69 -4.33 6.93
CA ALA A 36 0.59 -3.40 7.13
C ALA A 36 -0.63 -3.74 6.26
N ILE A 37 -0.43 -4.05 4.97
CA ILE A 37 -1.50 -4.55 4.08
C ILE A 37 -2.18 -5.78 4.68
N THR A 38 -1.38 -6.73 5.18
CA THR A 38 -1.89 -7.98 5.74
C THR A 38 -2.67 -7.74 7.03
N ALA A 39 -2.18 -6.87 7.91
CA ALA A 39 -2.86 -6.50 9.15
C ALA A 39 -4.19 -5.79 8.86
N HIS A 40 -4.17 -4.82 7.93
CA HIS A 40 -5.36 -4.09 7.50
C HIS A 40 -6.43 -5.02 6.93
N ALA A 41 -6.05 -5.86 5.95
CA ALA A 41 -6.98 -6.80 5.33
C ALA A 41 -7.60 -7.78 6.34
N ARG A 42 -6.84 -8.21 7.36
CA ARG A 42 -7.37 -9.04 8.45
C ARG A 42 -8.34 -8.27 9.35
N ALA A 43 -8.02 -7.02 9.69
CA ALA A 43 -8.84 -6.19 10.56
C ALA A 43 -10.18 -5.79 9.93
N THR A 44 -10.21 -5.61 8.61
CA THR A 44 -11.41 -5.24 7.84
C THR A 44 -12.12 -6.43 7.20
N GLU A 45 -11.65 -7.67 7.45
CA GLU A 45 -12.14 -8.90 6.81
C GLU A 45 -12.15 -8.84 5.26
N GLN A 46 -11.22 -8.06 4.69
CA GLN A 46 -11.06 -7.89 3.25
C GLN A 46 -10.03 -8.86 2.65
N ASN A 47 -10.11 -9.09 1.34
CA ASN A 47 -9.10 -9.85 0.64
C ASN A 47 -7.79 -9.05 0.54
N ARG A 48 -6.69 -9.56 1.09
CA ARG A 48 -5.35 -8.95 1.06
C ARG A 48 -4.93 -8.51 -0.35
N TYR A 49 -5.20 -9.31 -1.37
CA TYR A 49 -4.79 -9.00 -2.75
C TYR A 49 -5.58 -7.81 -3.32
N GLU A 50 -6.87 -7.70 -3.01
CA GLU A 50 -7.68 -6.56 -3.45
C GLU A 50 -7.27 -5.27 -2.71
N VAL A 51 -6.94 -5.38 -1.41
CA VAL A 51 -6.36 -4.26 -0.63
C VAL A 51 -5.04 -3.78 -1.25
N GLU A 52 -4.12 -4.69 -1.53
CA GLU A 52 -2.83 -4.36 -2.15
C GLU A 52 -2.99 -3.72 -3.53
N LYS A 53 -3.90 -4.27 -4.34
CA LYS A 53 -4.19 -3.76 -5.69
C LYS A 53 -4.74 -2.34 -5.64
N GLU A 54 -5.72 -2.09 -4.77
CA GLU A 54 -6.31 -0.77 -4.63
C GLU A 54 -5.30 0.24 -4.07
N LEU A 55 -4.52 -0.14 -3.07
CA LEU A 55 -3.46 0.69 -2.51
C LEU A 55 -2.46 1.13 -3.58
N LYS A 56 -1.98 0.19 -4.40
CA LYS A 56 -1.08 0.47 -5.51
C LYS A 56 -1.74 1.33 -6.59
N ARG A 57 -3.02 1.12 -6.87
CA ARG A 57 -3.79 1.97 -7.80
C ARG A 57 -3.81 3.41 -7.30
N VAL A 58 -4.15 3.63 -6.03
CA VAL A 58 -4.23 4.97 -5.42
C VAL A 58 -2.87 5.67 -5.38
N VAL A 59 -1.80 4.96 -5.01
CA VAL A 59 -0.48 5.57 -4.76
C VAL A 59 0.39 5.65 -6.02
N ARG A 60 0.47 4.56 -6.79
CA ARG A 60 1.40 4.44 -7.92
C ARG A 60 0.77 4.87 -9.25
N HIS A 61 -0.55 4.89 -9.31
CA HIS A 61 -1.31 5.21 -10.51
C HIS A 61 -2.45 6.21 -10.20
N PRO A 62 -2.14 7.37 -9.60
CA PRO A 62 -3.16 8.39 -9.39
C PRO A 62 -3.81 8.70 -10.74
N ALA A 63 -5.14 8.78 -10.76
CA ALA A 63 -5.85 9.23 -11.95
C ALA A 63 -5.25 10.59 -12.35
N ALA A 64 -4.81 10.70 -13.60
CA ALA A 64 -4.43 12.01 -14.13
C ALA A 64 -5.66 12.92 -14.01
N GLU A 65 -5.48 14.09 -13.39
CA GLU A 65 -6.51 15.14 -13.34
C GLU A 65 -6.90 15.61 -14.74
#